data_AF-A0AA39R3A1-F1
#
_entry.id   AF-A0AA39R3A1-F1
#
_cell.length_a   1.000
_cell.length_b   1.000
_cell.length_c   1.000
_cell.angle_alpha   90.00
_cell.angle_beta   90.00
_cell.angle_gamma   90.00
#
_symmetry.space_group_name_H-M   'P 1'
#
loop_
_entity.id
_entity.type
_entity.pdbx_description
1 polymer ?
#
loop_
_entity_poly.entity_id
_entity_poly.type
_entity_poly.pdbx_seq_one_letter_code
_entity_poly.pdbx_strand_id
1 'polypeptide(L)'
;MAPMRFRLHNQGLVVCILIWNRARHYMKGLGVMVDPEANCIPRTRTVVAALISLVVFFVVGGLAIKNPSEAWLPIAYFVATILDLLIAAFALTDLKLRQHRRYRRSVANTVFTCFFTILVMTVLYATEWHAASNSWIVTTSSEKIEADSSTKNRAPWPAVLIMSDTAAHYQASFLEHQPWTCFIGQDIPDAPACSSMDEAEIAQIESNSCNCSESYDQTIYDHFIGNDTKRTISFMPPSYLVTGDVQTFFNLHVTFNYNSSRWVSGDSILRDSPNIWLLVYDPVIPAQQAYETGTAGLTLMNANGFTTITLTPNYMRRRDSTPHYEYDAQVNTSPMLDVVCDVATRNMSSANKTVKTPESNAYAPCNAPIAFRFANLERQTATERPAMQWGDIVMSVGSYFALVQFVCWVFSGLAWSGAI
;
A
#
# COMPACT_ATOMS: atom_id res chain seq x y z
N MET A 1 -14.48 34.37 18.60
CA MET A 1 -15.07 33.10 18.13
C MET A 1 -15.95 32.54 19.23
N ALA A 2 -17.27 32.49 18.99
CA ALA A 2 -18.28 32.09 19.98
C ALA A 2 -18.54 30.58 19.94
N PRO A 3 -18.91 29.93 21.07
CA PRO A 3 -19.17 28.50 21.11
C PRO A 3 -20.57 28.18 20.58
N MET A 4 -20.62 27.32 19.55
CA MET A 4 -21.86 26.85 18.94
C MET A 4 -22.45 25.71 19.80
N ARG A 5 -23.48 26.00 20.59
CA ARG A 5 -24.28 25.00 21.31
C ARG A 5 -25.19 24.26 20.33
N PHE A 6 -24.92 22.98 20.09
CA PHE A 6 -25.84 22.09 19.38
C PHE A 6 -27.07 21.79 20.26
N ARG A 7 -28.23 22.39 19.91
CA ARG A 7 -29.56 21.97 20.38
C ARG A 7 -30.03 20.79 19.55
N LEU A 8 -29.74 19.57 20.01
CA LEU A 8 -30.34 18.33 19.53
C LEU A 8 -31.38 17.86 20.55
N HIS A 9 -32.57 18.46 20.51
CA HIS A 9 -33.76 17.90 21.16
C HIS A 9 -34.99 18.26 20.31
N ASN A 10 -35.84 17.26 20.05
CA ASN A 10 -37.14 17.30 19.36
C ASN A 10 -37.25 17.08 17.84
N GLN A 11 -36.18 17.03 17.03
CA GLN A 11 -36.37 16.77 15.58
C GLN A 11 -36.54 15.29 15.22
N GLY A 12 -35.94 14.35 15.96
CA GLY A 12 -36.09 12.92 15.68
C GLY A 12 -37.53 12.40 15.89
N LEU A 13 -38.23 12.93 16.90
CA LEU A 13 -39.60 12.51 17.20
C LEU A 13 -40.59 12.98 16.12
N VAL A 14 -40.39 14.18 15.57
CA VAL A 14 -41.22 14.74 14.49
C VAL A 14 -41.02 13.97 13.19
N VAL A 15 -39.78 13.57 12.88
CA VAL A 15 -39.49 12.72 11.72
C VAL A 15 -40.12 11.34 11.88
N CYS A 16 -40.05 10.72 13.06
CA CYS A 16 -40.73 9.45 13.33
C CYS A 16 -42.26 9.56 13.22
N ILE A 17 -42.87 10.67 13.66
CA ILE A 17 -44.32 10.91 13.53
C ILE A 17 -44.73 11.16 12.07
N LEU A 18 -43.88 11.83 11.29
CA LEU A 18 -44.14 12.05 9.86
C LEU A 18 -43.97 10.75 9.05
N ILE A 19 -42.95 9.95 9.35
CA ILE A 19 -42.78 8.61 8.78
C ILE A 19 -43.97 7.72 9.18
N TRP A 20 -44.43 7.79 10.43
CA TRP A 20 -45.62 7.08 10.92
C TRP A 20 -46.88 7.45 10.13
N ASN A 21 -47.16 8.74 9.96
CA ASN A 21 -48.35 9.20 9.22
C ASN A 21 -48.29 8.83 7.74
N ARG A 22 -47.09 8.85 7.13
CA ARG A 22 -46.90 8.49 5.73
C ARG A 22 -46.97 6.98 5.49
N ALA A 23 -46.38 6.18 6.39
CA ALA A 23 -46.50 4.72 6.38
C ALA A 23 -47.95 4.26 6.61
N ARG A 24 -48.68 4.93 7.52
CA ARG A 24 -50.11 4.69 7.74
C ARG A 24 -50.95 4.96 6.48
N HIS A 25 -50.63 6.01 5.74
CA HIS A 25 -51.28 6.32 4.47
C HIS A 25 -50.92 5.33 3.35
N TYR A 26 -49.66 4.90 3.26
CA TYR A 26 -49.20 3.91 2.28
C TYR A 26 -49.83 2.53 2.54
N MET A 27 -49.96 2.14 3.81
CA MET A 27 -50.64 0.91 4.22
C MET A 27 -52.16 0.93 3.94
N LYS A 28 -52.79 2.11 3.96
CA LYS A 28 -54.17 2.28 3.48
C LYS A 28 -54.29 2.10 1.95
N GLY A 29 -53.32 2.62 1.19
CA GLY A 29 -53.29 2.47 -0.28
C GLY A 29 -53.02 1.06 -0.78
N LEU A 30 -52.28 0.24 -0.02
CA LEU A 30 -51.99 -1.16 -0.33
C LEU A 30 -53.13 -2.13 0.03
N GLY A 31 -54.31 -1.65 0.44
CA GLY A 31 -55.43 -2.49 0.88
C GLY A 31 -55.18 -3.24 2.20
N VAL A 32 -54.13 -2.87 2.96
CA VAL A 32 -53.77 -3.49 4.25
C VAL A 32 -54.67 -2.96 5.39
N MET A 33 -55.29 -1.78 5.21
CA MET A 33 -56.26 -1.21 6.15
C MET A 33 -57.64 -0.97 5.50
N VAL A 34 -58.23 -2.02 4.92
CA VAL A 34 -59.69 -2.10 4.81
C VAL A 34 -60.14 -3.04 5.93
N ASP A 35 -60.85 -2.48 6.91
CA ASP A 35 -61.47 -3.21 8.02
C ASP A 35 -62.24 -4.43 7.49
N PRO A 36 -61.82 -5.63 7.90
CA PRO A 36 -62.49 -6.27 9.03
C PRO A 36 -61.48 -6.71 10.09
N GLU A 37 -61.22 -5.85 11.09
CA GLU A 37 -60.22 -6.04 12.15
C GLU A 37 -60.40 -7.28 13.07
N ALA A 38 -61.45 -8.08 12.95
CA ALA A 38 -61.69 -9.14 13.94
C ALA A 38 -60.91 -10.45 13.71
N ASN A 39 -60.63 -10.85 12.46
CA ASN A 39 -60.44 -12.28 12.16
C ASN A 39 -59.15 -12.69 11.43
N CYS A 40 -58.13 -11.83 11.31
CA CYS A 40 -56.86 -12.21 10.67
C CYS A 40 -55.67 -12.29 11.64
N ILE A 41 -54.72 -13.21 11.36
CA ILE A 41 -53.43 -13.36 12.06
C ILE A 41 -52.30 -13.33 11.02
N PRO A 42 -51.18 -12.61 11.27
CA PRO A 42 -50.89 -11.72 12.40
C PRO A 42 -51.75 -10.45 12.44
N ARG A 43 -51.89 -9.84 13.62
CA ARG A 43 -52.57 -8.54 13.77
C ARG A 43 -51.73 -7.42 13.17
N THR A 44 -52.39 -6.36 12.70
CA THR A 44 -51.73 -5.14 12.19
C THR A 44 -50.74 -4.56 13.19
N ARG A 45 -51.05 -4.64 14.51
CA ARG A 45 -50.14 -4.18 15.58
C ARG A 45 -48.81 -4.94 15.60
N THR A 46 -48.84 -6.25 15.38
CA THR A 46 -47.63 -7.10 15.35
C THR A 46 -46.74 -6.77 14.18
N VAL A 47 -47.34 -6.50 13.01
CA VAL A 47 -46.62 -6.08 11.80
C VAL A 47 -45.97 -4.72 12.00
N VAL A 48 -46.72 -3.77 12.54
CA VAL A 48 -46.22 -2.43 12.82
C VAL A 48 -45.09 -2.47 13.86
N ALA A 49 -45.21 -3.28 14.91
CA ALA A 49 -44.15 -3.48 15.88
C ALA A 49 -42.89 -4.05 15.23
N ALA A 50 -43.03 -5.07 14.37
CA ALA A 50 -41.90 -5.66 13.64
C ALA A 50 -41.20 -4.66 12.71
N LEU A 51 -41.95 -3.84 11.98
CA LEU A 51 -41.39 -2.81 11.12
C LEU A 51 -40.67 -1.71 11.92
N ILE A 52 -41.24 -1.26 13.05
CA ILE A 52 -40.57 -0.28 13.93
C ILE A 52 -39.29 -0.88 14.50
N SER A 53 -39.33 -2.13 14.98
CA SER A 53 -38.16 -2.82 15.49
C SER A 53 -37.06 -2.89 14.43
N LEU A 54 -37.40 -3.21 13.18
CA LEU A 54 -36.44 -3.24 12.09
C LEU A 54 -35.82 -1.87 11.81
N VAL A 55 -36.61 -0.79 11.84
CA VAL A 55 -36.09 0.58 11.66
C VAL A 55 -35.15 0.97 12.80
N VAL A 56 -35.52 0.68 14.05
CA VAL A 56 -34.66 0.94 15.22
C VAL A 56 -33.35 0.14 15.10
N PHE A 57 -33.44 -1.13 14.70
CA PHE A 57 -32.27 -1.97 14.46
C PHE A 57 -31.33 -1.37 13.41
N PHE A 58 -31.83 -0.92 12.26
CA PHE A 58 -30.98 -0.29 11.24
C PHE A 58 -30.37 1.03 11.70
N VAL A 59 -31.06 1.83 12.50
CA VAL A 59 -30.50 3.06 13.07
C VAL A 59 -29.34 2.73 14.01
N VAL A 60 -29.52 1.77 14.92
CA VAL A 60 -28.48 1.37 15.88
C VAL A 60 -27.33 0.67 15.18
N GLY A 61 -27.62 -0.26 14.27
CA GLY A 61 -26.62 -0.96 13.45
C GLY A 61 -25.82 0.01 12.58
N GLY A 62 -26.47 0.99 11.95
CA GLY A 62 -25.79 2.02 11.17
C GLY A 62 -24.84 2.87 12.02
N LEU A 63 -25.21 3.22 13.26
CA LEU A 63 -24.33 3.92 14.19
C LEU A 63 -23.15 3.06 14.64
N ALA A 64 -23.41 1.79 14.94
CA ALA A 64 -22.42 0.81 15.38
C ALA A 64 -21.36 0.54 14.29
N ILE A 65 -21.80 0.38 13.05
CA ILE A 65 -20.92 0.17 11.89
C ILE A 65 -20.14 1.46 11.56
N LYS A 66 -20.76 2.64 11.65
CA LYS A 66 -20.08 3.91 11.36
C LYS A 66 -18.98 4.24 12.38
N ASN A 67 -19.18 3.83 13.64
CA ASN A 67 -18.23 4.08 14.72
C ASN A 67 -17.90 2.76 15.42
N PRO A 68 -17.17 1.84 14.77
CA PRO A 68 -16.87 0.54 15.37
C PRO A 68 -15.99 0.76 16.60
N SER A 69 -16.54 0.46 17.77
CA SER A 69 -15.82 0.47 19.04
C SER A 69 -16.15 -0.80 19.81
N GLU A 70 -15.32 -1.15 20.79
CA GLU A 70 -15.57 -2.32 21.64
C GLU A 70 -16.91 -2.21 22.39
N ALA A 71 -17.37 -0.99 22.69
CA ALA A 71 -18.65 -0.76 23.37
C ALA A 71 -19.87 -1.03 22.46
N TRP A 72 -19.74 -0.90 21.14
CA TRP A 72 -20.87 -1.07 20.23
C TRP A 72 -21.26 -2.53 20.03
N LEU A 73 -20.33 -3.48 20.20
CA LEU A 73 -20.61 -4.90 20.12
C LEU A 73 -21.68 -5.35 21.13
N PRO A 74 -21.53 -5.12 22.46
CA PRO A 74 -22.55 -5.50 23.43
C PRO A 74 -23.84 -4.68 23.29
N ILE A 75 -23.75 -3.40 22.89
CA ILE A 75 -24.93 -2.55 22.67
C ILE A 75 -25.79 -3.07 21.52
N ALA A 76 -25.18 -3.38 20.37
CA ALA A 76 -25.89 -3.89 19.21
C ALA A 76 -26.57 -5.24 19.53
N TYR A 77 -25.86 -6.13 20.22
CA TYR A 77 -26.40 -7.43 20.66
C TYR A 77 -27.59 -7.28 21.62
N PHE A 78 -27.46 -6.41 22.62
CA PHE A 78 -28.52 -6.16 23.61
C PHE A 78 -29.77 -5.57 22.96
N VAL A 79 -29.61 -4.56 22.10
CA VAL A 79 -30.73 -3.93 21.39
C VAL A 79 -31.40 -4.94 20.45
N ALA A 80 -30.64 -5.68 19.65
CA ALA A 80 -31.19 -6.69 18.75
C ALA A 80 -32.00 -7.76 19.51
N THR A 81 -31.44 -8.26 20.62
CA THR A 81 -32.11 -9.26 21.46
C THR A 81 -33.44 -8.74 22.01
N ILE A 82 -33.50 -7.49 22.50
CA ILE A 82 -34.75 -6.89 22.98
C ILE A 82 -35.76 -6.78 21.85
N LEU A 83 -35.34 -6.31 20.68
CA LEU A 83 -36.23 -6.11 19.53
C LEU A 83 -36.81 -7.44 19.02
N ASP A 84 -35.99 -8.49 18.95
CA ASP A 84 -36.44 -9.84 18.57
C ASP A 84 -37.36 -10.47 19.61
N LEU A 85 -37.06 -10.31 20.90
CA LEU A 85 -37.96 -10.77 21.98
C LEU A 85 -39.31 -10.07 21.93
N LEU A 86 -39.34 -8.77 21.63
CA LEU A 86 -40.59 -8.03 21.44
C LEU A 86 -41.39 -8.59 20.26
N ILE A 87 -40.75 -8.79 19.10
CA ILE A 87 -41.42 -9.37 17.91
C ILE A 87 -41.96 -10.77 18.24
N ALA A 88 -41.15 -11.62 18.88
CA ALA A 88 -41.54 -12.97 19.28
C ALA A 88 -42.72 -12.96 20.27
N ALA A 89 -42.72 -12.07 21.26
CA ALA A 89 -43.81 -11.95 22.22
C ALA A 89 -45.14 -11.56 21.54
N PHE A 90 -45.11 -10.60 20.60
CA PHE A 90 -46.30 -10.22 19.84
C PHE A 90 -46.77 -11.36 18.92
N ALA A 91 -45.85 -12.03 18.23
CA ALA A 91 -46.17 -13.16 17.36
C ALA A 91 -46.76 -14.35 18.14
N LEU A 92 -46.20 -14.69 19.29
CA LEU A 92 -46.70 -15.77 20.17
C LEU A 92 -48.09 -15.44 20.75
N THR A 93 -48.31 -14.18 21.13
CA THR A 93 -49.63 -13.72 21.60
C THR A 93 -50.69 -13.87 20.51
N ASP A 94 -50.35 -13.50 19.27
CA ASP A 94 -51.21 -13.69 18.11
C ASP A 94 -51.47 -15.17 17.80
N LEU A 95 -50.45 -16.03 17.93
CA LEU A 95 -50.59 -17.48 17.75
C LEU A 95 -51.47 -18.14 18.83
N LYS A 96 -51.40 -17.71 20.09
CA LYS A 96 -52.29 -18.22 21.15
C LYS A 96 -53.75 -17.86 20.92
N LEU A 97 -54.02 -16.72 20.27
CA LEU A 97 -55.36 -16.23 19.96
C LEU A 97 -55.92 -16.79 18.63
N ARG A 98 -55.29 -17.84 18.09
CA ARG A 98 -55.56 -18.41 16.75
C ARG A 98 -56.83 -19.23 16.61
N GLN A 99 -57.48 -19.60 17.71
CA GLN A 99 -58.58 -20.58 17.72
C GLN A 99 -59.74 -20.29 16.74
N HIS A 100 -59.92 -19.06 16.23
CA HIS A 100 -60.99 -18.73 15.26
C HIS A 100 -60.59 -17.78 14.10
N ARG A 101 -59.30 -17.61 13.79
CA ARG A 101 -58.85 -16.55 12.85
C ARG A 101 -58.16 -17.08 11.60
N ARG A 102 -58.43 -16.46 10.44
CA ARG A 102 -57.80 -16.75 9.14
C ARG A 102 -56.36 -16.22 9.10
N TYR A 103 -55.45 -17.02 8.54
CA TYR A 103 -54.04 -16.66 8.44
C TYR A 103 -53.75 -15.89 7.13
N ARG A 104 -53.02 -14.76 7.22
CA ARG A 104 -52.56 -14.02 6.04
C ARG A 104 -51.06 -14.23 5.82
N ARG A 105 -50.71 -14.97 4.75
CA ARG A 105 -49.33 -15.36 4.42
C ARG A 105 -48.39 -14.17 4.21
N SER A 106 -48.82 -13.16 3.45
CA SER A 106 -48.01 -11.95 3.18
C SER A 106 -47.61 -11.22 4.46
N VAL A 107 -48.55 -11.16 5.41
CA VAL A 107 -48.38 -10.43 6.68
C VAL A 107 -47.45 -11.18 7.63
N ALA A 108 -47.58 -12.50 7.72
CA ALA A 108 -46.68 -13.33 8.51
C ALA A 108 -45.26 -13.34 7.95
N ASN A 109 -45.14 -13.36 6.63
CA ASN A 109 -43.85 -13.31 5.96
C ASN A 109 -43.08 -12.02 6.30
N THR A 110 -43.76 -10.87 6.39
CA THR A 110 -43.13 -9.61 6.86
C THR A 110 -42.59 -9.74 8.28
N VAL A 111 -43.37 -10.33 9.21
CA VAL A 111 -42.95 -10.51 10.61
C VAL A 111 -41.73 -11.44 10.70
N PHE A 112 -41.75 -12.56 10.00
CA PHE A 112 -40.61 -13.48 9.94
C PHE A 112 -39.39 -12.83 9.29
N THR A 113 -39.56 -12.10 8.19
CA THR A 113 -38.47 -11.38 7.52
C THR A 113 -37.80 -10.40 8.48
N CYS A 114 -38.59 -9.61 9.24
CA CYS A 114 -38.04 -8.67 10.21
C CYS A 114 -37.24 -9.40 11.31
N PHE A 115 -37.82 -10.45 11.91
CA PHE A 115 -37.19 -11.24 12.97
C PHE A 115 -35.88 -11.88 12.51
N PHE A 116 -35.90 -12.62 11.40
CA PHE A 116 -34.72 -13.27 10.87
C PHE A 116 -33.67 -12.27 10.37
N THR A 117 -34.07 -11.10 9.88
CA THR A 117 -33.11 -10.05 9.50
C THR A 117 -32.36 -9.55 10.73
N ILE A 118 -33.06 -9.19 11.80
CA ILE A 118 -32.40 -8.71 13.03
C ILE A 118 -31.44 -9.79 13.56
N LEU A 119 -31.91 -11.04 13.63
CA LEU A 119 -31.09 -12.16 14.12
C LEU A 119 -29.84 -12.40 13.25
N VAL A 120 -30.01 -12.60 11.94
CA VAL A 120 -28.89 -12.93 11.03
C VAL A 120 -27.90 -11.78 10.95
N MET A 121 -28.36 -10.54 10.83
CA MET A 121 -27.48 -9.39 10.74
C MET A 121 -26.74 -9.12 12.06
N THR A 122 -27.34 -9.43 13.21
CA THR A 122 -26.66 -9.33 14.50
C THR A 122 -25.54 -10.34 14.62
N VAL A 123 -25.77 -11.58 14.15
CA VAL A 123 -24.72 -12.62 14.10
C VAL A 123 -23.59 -12.18 13.18
N LEU A 124 -23.89 -11.75 11.96
CA LEU A 124 -22.88 -11.27 11.00
C LEU A 124 -22.09 -10.07 11.53
N TYR A 125 -22.77 -9.14 12.20
CA TYR A 125 -22.10 -8.02 12.85
C TYR A 125 -21.11 -8.49 13.92
N ALA A 126 -21.49 -9.46 14.74
CA ALA A 126 -20.66 -9.96 15.83
C ALA A 126 -19.49 -10.84 15.35
N THR A 127 -19.69 -11.66 14.32
CA THR A 127 -18.69 -12.63 13.87
C THR A 127 -17.74 -12.07 12.81
N GLU A 128 -18.24 -11.23 11.91
CA GLU A 128 -17.49 -10.77 10.74
C GLU A 128 -17.32 -9.25 10.72
N TRP A 129 -18.41 -8.48 10.73
CA TRP A 129 -18.32 -7.06 10.42
C TRP A 129 -17.60 -6.25 11.49
N HIS A 130 -17.80 -6.52 12.78
CA HIS A 130 -17.13 -5.78 13.87
C HIS A 130 -15.62 -6.02 13.85
N ALA A 131 -15.19 -7.28 13.71
CA ALA A 131 -13.77 -7.62 13.61
C ALA A 131 -13.14 -7.03 12.34
N ALA A 132 -13.81 -7.16 11.19
CA ALA A 132 -13.30 -6.67 9.91
C ALA A 132 -13.29 -5.13 9.81
N SER A 133 -14.19 -4.43 10.51
CA SER A 133 -14.18 -2.97 10.59
C SER A 133 -13.05 -2.44 11.49
N ASN A 134 -12.57 -3.27 12.42
CA ASN A 134 -11.49 -2.93 13.35
C ASN A 134 -10.12 -3.47 12.91
N SER A 135 -10.07 -4.34 11.90
CA SER A 135 -8.83 -4.87 11.34
C SER A 135 -8.36 -4.06 10.13
N TRP A 136 -7.04 -4.02 9.95
CA TRP A 136 -6.38 -3.31 8.87
C TRP A 136 -5.79 -4.31 7.89
N ILE A 137 -5.95 -4.03 6.61
CA ILE A 137 -5.33 -4.80 5.54
C ILE A 137 -4.52 -3.86 4.66
N VAL A 138 -3.43 -4.39 4.11
CA VAL A 138 -2.69 -3.74 3.04
C VAL A 138 -3.39 -4.10 1.73
N THR A 139 -3.87 -3.09 1.02
CA THR A 139 -4.36 -3.28 -0.35
C THR A 139 -3.40 -2.71 -1.35
N THR A 140 -3.01 -3.56 -2.29
CA THR A 140 -2.18 -3.21 -3.42
C THR A 140 -3.09 -2.84 -4.58
N SER A 141 -2.87 -1.65 -5.13
CA SER A 141 -3.43 -1.22 -6.41
C SER A 141 -2.28 -0.98 -7.37
N SER A 142 -2.36 -1.53 -8.57
CA SER A 142 -1.43 -1.19 -9.65
C SER A 142 -2.03 -0.05 -10.45
N GLU A 143 -1.32 1.07 -10.49
CA GLU A 143 -1.62 2.17 -11.40
C GLU A 143 -0.46 2.27 -12.39
N LYS A 144 -0.77 2.28 -13.67
CA LYS A 144 0.25 2.56 -14.67
C LYS A 144 0.66 4.01 -14.51
N ILE A 145 1.94 4.26 -14.32
CA ILE A 145 2.50 5.61 -14.35
C ILE A 145 2.44 6.04 -15.82
N GLU A 146 1.36 6.70 -16.21
CA GLU A 146 1.32 7.32 -17.54
C GLU A 146 2.23 8.53 -17.54
N ALA A 147 3.02 8.66 -18.61
CA ALA A 147 3.85 9.83 -18.89
C ALA A 147 2.96 11.03 -19.21
N ASP A 148 2.18 11.49 -18.25
CA ASP A 148 1.47 12.75 -18.36
C ASP A 148 2.49 13.90 -18.21
N SER A 149 2.09 15.07 -18.70
CA SER A 149 2.89 16.30 -18.70
C SER A 149 3.27 16.81 -17.30
N SER A 150 2.72 16.23 -16.24
CA SER A 150 3.04 16.59 -14.85
C SER A 150 4.06 15.64 -14.23
N THR A 151 5.12 16.21 -13.63
CA THR A 151 6.16 15.53 -12.84
C THR A 151 5.60 14.72 -11.66
N LYS A 152 4.36 15.01 -11.23
CA LYS A 152 3.68 14.37 -10.09
C LYS A 152 3.34 12.89 -10.30
N ASN A 153 3.20 12.46 -11.56
CA ASN A 153 2.87 11.09 -11.93
C ASN A 153 4.06 10.43 -12.62
N ARG A 154 5.29 10.64 -12.14
CA ARG A 154 6.49 10.00 -12.69
C ARG A 154 7.29 9.33 -11.59
N ALA A 155 8.08 8.31 -11.95
CA ALA A 155 8.93 7.62 -11.00
C ALA A 155 10.18 8.48 -10.73
N PRO A 156 10.45 8.88 -9.48
CA PRO A 156 11.70 9.55 -9.15
C PRO A 156 12.89 8.58 -9.25
N TRP A 157 14.07 9.10 -9.55
CA TRP A 157 15.30 8.31 -9.44
C TRP A 157 15.63 8.05 -7.96
N PRO A 158 16.16 6.87 -7.61
CA PRO A 158 16.51 6.56 -6.23
C PRO A 158 17.77 7.29 -5.79
N ALA A 159 17.89 7.51 -4.48
CA ALA A 159 19.17 7.83 -3.89
C ALA A 159 20.03 6.57 -3.80
N VAL A 160 21.34 6.76 -3.90
CA VAL A 160 22.30 5.67 -3.99
C VAL A 160 23.46 5.96 -3.04
N LEU A 161 23.69 5.06 -2.08
CA LEU A 161 24.83 5.11 -1.18
C LEU A 161 25.77 3.95 -1.48
N ILE A 162 27.03 4.28 -1.72
CA ILE A 162 28.06 3.35 -2.15
C ILE A 162 29.02 3.16 -0.99
N MET A 163 29.24 1.92 -0.58
CA MET A 163 29.96 1.57 0.63
C MET A 163 31.16 0.68 0.34
N SER A 164 32.29 1.03 0.94
CA SER A 164 33.54 0.27 0.90
C SER A 164 34.03 -0.01 2.32
N ASP A 165 34.13 -1.28 2.68
CA ASP A 165 34.74 -1.74 3.91
C ASP A 165 36.25 -1.90 3.69
N THR A 166 37.00 -0.92 4.18
CA THR A 166 38.47 -0.92 4.07
C THR A 166 39.16 -2.05 4.84
N ALA A 167 38.49 -2.67 5.80
CA ALA A 167 39.00 -3.83 6.51
C ALA A 167 38.88 -5.11 5.66
N ALA A 168 37.91 -5.17 4.75
CA ALA A 168 37.70 -6.30 3.87
C ALA A 168 38.73 -6.29 2.73
N HIS A 169 39.55 -7.35 2.65
CA HIS A 169 40.59 -7.46 1.62
C HIS A 169 40.04 -7.52 0.19
N TYR A 170 38.76 -7.90 0.04
CA TYR A 170 38.11 -8.10 -1.25
C TYR A 170 37.34 -6.89 -1.80
N GLN A 171 37.31 -5.77 -1.07
CA GLN A 171 36.56 -4.59 -1.46
C GLN A 171 37.46 -3.55 -2.14
N ALA A 172 36.91 -2.88 -3.14
CA ALA A 172 37.57 -1.73 -3.76
C ALA A 172 37.66 -0.57 -2.77
N SER A 173 38.71 0.25 -2.82
CA SER A 173 38.84 1.45 -2.00
C SER A 173 38.59 2.70 -2.84
N PHE A 174 37.88 3.67 -2.28
CA PHE A 174 37.60 4.93 -2.95
C PHE A 174 38.86 5.78 -3.10
N LEU A 175 38.93 6.51 -4.21
CA LEU A 175 39.99 7.48 -4.43
C LEU A 175 39.54 8.86 -3.95
N GLU A 176 40.10 9.28 -2.82
CA GLU A 176 40.05 10.67 -2.37
C GLU A 176 40.63 11.55 -3.49
N HIS A 177 39.89 12.58 -3.91
CA HIS A 177 40.26 13.55 -4.97
C HIS A 177 40.01 13.16 -6.44
N GLN A 178 39.22 12.12 -6.73
CA GLN A 178 38.70 11.90 -8.09
C GLN A 178 37.21 12.26 -8.15
N PRO A 179 36.77 13.03 -9.16
CA PRO A 179 35.37 13.40 -9.30
C PRO A 179 34.54 12.19 -9.71
N TRP A 180 33.44 11.97 -9.01
CA TRP A 180 32.40 11.03 -9.43
C TRP A 180 31.49 11.69 -10.44
N THR A 181 31.06 10.93 -11.43
CA THR A 181 30.25 11.47 -12.53
C THR A 181 28.92 10.77 -12.64
N CYS A 182 27.92 11.51 -13.08
CA CYS A 182 26.54 11.09 -13.16
C CYS A 182 25.90 11.65 -14.42
N PHE A 183 25.21 10.79 -15.16
CA PHE A 183 24.48 11.17 -16.36
C PHE A 183 23.11 10.50 -16.41
N ILE A 184 22.09 11.23 -16.84
CA ILE A 184 20.81 10.63 -17.23
C ILE A 184 20.72 10.66 -18.75
N GLY A 185 20.37 9.52 -19.35
CA GLY A 185 20.42 9.30 -20.78
C GLY A 185 21.76 8.68 -21.20
N GLN A 186 22.38 9.25 -22.23
CA GLN A 186 23.70 8.85 -22.73
C GLN A 186 24.82 9.54 -21.93
N ASP A 187 25.94 8.86 -21.78
CA ASP A 187 27.16 9.40 -21.17
C ASP A 187 27.86 10.36 -22.15
N ILE A 188 27.41 11.62 -22.16
CA ILE A 188 27.94 12.70 -23.01
C ILE A 188 28.69 13.70 -22.12
N PRO A 189 30.01 13.88 -22.29
CA PRO A 189 30.82 14.77 -21.44
C PRO A 189 30.34 16.23 -21.39
N ASP A 190 29.81 16.72 -22.52
CA ASP A 190 29.34 18.11 -22.69
C ASP A 190 27.84 18.27 -22.42
N ALA A 191 27.19 17.29 -21.78
CA ALA A 191 25.78 17.38 -21.43
C ALA A 191 25.52 18.56 -20.46
N PRO A 192 24.42 19.33 -20.62
CA PRO A 192 24.05 20.39 -19.70
C PRO A 192 23.78 19.83 -18.30
N ALA A 193 24.00 20.64 -17.26
CA ALA A 193 23.68 20.25 -15.89
C ALA A 193 22.17 20.02 -15.74
N CYS A 194 21.75 18.95 -15.05
CA CYS A 194 20.32 18.66 -14.87
C CYS A 194 19.60 19.77 -14.08
N SER A 195 20.28 20.53 -13.21
CA SER A 195 19.73 21.72 -12.54
C SER A 195 19.46 22.92 -13.46
N SER A 196 20.09 22.96 -14.64
CA SER A 196 19.93 24.05 -15.60
C SER A 196 18.75 23.85 -16.55
N MET A 197 18.10 22.69 -16.51
CA MET A 197 16.98 22.31 -17.36
C MET A 197 15.66 22.51 -16.64
N ASP A 198 14.62 22.89 -17.39
CA ASP A 198 13.28 23.00 -16.84
C ASP A 198 12.63 21.61 -16.64
N GLU A 199 11.64 21.50 -15.74
CA GLU A 199 10.94 20.22 -15.46
C GLU A 199 10.39 19.54 -16.73
N ALA A 200 9.95 20.32 -17.71
CA ALA A 200 9.44 19.83 -18.98
C ALA A 200 10.55 19.24 -19.88
N GLU A 201 11.77 19.77 -19.80
CA GLU A 201 12.92 19.27 -20.57
C GLU A 201 13.50 18.03 -19.91
N ILE A 202 13.57 18.00 -18.57
CA ILE A 202 13.96 16.82 -17.79
C ILE A 202 13.01 15.65 -18.08
N ALA A 203 11.72 15.97 -18.19
CA ALA A 203 10.68 15.04 -18.58
C ALA A 203 10.84 14.44 -19.99
N GLN A 204 11.66 15.04 -20.88
CA GLN A 204 11.88 14.62 -22.27
C GLN A 204 13.31 14.09 -22.51
N ILE A 205 14.04 13.72 -21.45
CA ILE A 205 15.41 13.19 -21.56
C ILE A 205 15.51 11.88 -22.38
N GLU A 206 14.40 11.27 -22.79
CA GLU A 206 14.37 10.12 -23.71
C GLU A 206 15.28 10.28 -24.95
N SER A 207 15.40 11.50 -25.50
CA SER A 207 16.27 11.80 -26.65
C SER A 207 17.52 12.62 -26.31
N ASN A 208 17.65 13.10 -25.08
CA ASN A 208 18.70 14.03 -24.64
C ASN A 208 19.51 13.42 -23.49
N SER A 209 20.50 14.15 -22.98
CA SER A 209 21.27 13.71 -21.81
C SER A 209 21.57 14.89 -20.92
N CYS A 210 21.60 14.68 -19.62
CA CYS A 210 21.95 15.72 -18.65
C CYS A 210 22.98 15.19 -17.64
N ASN A 211 23.84 16.09 -17.17
CA ASN A 211 24.87 15.81 -16.19
C ASN A 211 24.32 16.09 -14.78
N CYS A 212 24.23 15.03 -13.96
CA CYS A 212 23.75 15.08 -12.57
C CYS A 212 24.88 15.00 -11.55
N SER A 213 26.14 15.23 -11.95
CA SER A 213 27.32 15.06 -11.08
C SER A 213 27.31 16.02 -9.88
N GLU A 214 26.56 17.12 -9.97
CA GLU A 214 26.31 18.06 -8.85
C GLU A 214 25.54 17.43 -7.67
N SER A 215 24.83 16.32 -7.90
CA SER A 215 24.05 15.60 -6.90
C SER A 215 24.88 14.57 -6.10
N TYR A 216 26.16 14.40 -6.45
CA TYR A 216 27.11 13.67 -5.62
C TYR A 216 27.57 14.54 -4.45
N ASP A 217 27.51 14.00 -3.23
CA ASP A 217 28.33 14.51 -2.15
C ASP A 217 29.79 14.23 -2.50
N GLN A 218 30.63 15.27 -2.59
CA GLN A 218 32.06 15.17 -2.91
C GLN A 218 32.91 14.68 -1.72
N THR A 219 32.28 14.40 -0.58
CA THR A 219 32.92 13.95 0.66
C THR A 219 32.81 12.45 0.82
N ILE A 220 33.93 11.78 1.15
CA ILE A 220 33.91 10.39 1.63
C ILE A 220 33.72 10.43 3.15
N TYR A 221 32.67 9.79 3.64
CA TYR A 221 32.46 9.61 5.08
C TYR A 221 33.09 8.31 5.53
N ASP A 222 33.90 8.34 6.59
CA ASP A 222 34.66 7.16 7.03
C ASP A 222 33.85 6.13 7.82
N HIS A 223 32.63 6.48 8.22
CA HIS A 223 31.70 5.63 8.96
C HIS A 223 30.30 5.76 8.36
N PHE A 224 29.63 4.63 8.13
CA PHE A 224 28.22 4.62 7.72
C PHE A 224 27.31 4.68 8.93
N ILE A 225 27.54 3.79 9.92
CA ILE A 225 26.72 3.68 11.12
C ILE A 225 27.62 3.49 12.34
N GLY A 226 27.51 4.41 13.30
CA GLY A 226 28.27 4.36 14.54
C GLY A 226 29.78 4.40 14.28
N ASN A 227 30.50 3.38 14.71
CA ASN A 227 31.96 3.26 14.59
C ASN A 227 32.37 2.16 13.59
N ASP A 228 31.57 1.89 12.55
CA ASP A 228 31.89 0.85 11.57
C ASP A 228 32.99 1.28 10.58
N THR A 229 33.67 0.34 9.91
CA THR A 229 34.79 0.65 9.00
C THR A 229 34.36 0.91 7.55
N LYS A 230 33.07 1.13 7.33
CA LYS A 230 32.51 1.32 5.99
C LYS A 230 32.58 2.78 5.62
N ARG A 231 33.46 3.06 4.67
CA ARG A 231 33.53 4.35 4.01
C ARG A 231 32.36 4.47 3.05
N THR A 232 31.78 5.66 2.91
CA THR A 232 30.59 5.86 2.07
C THR A 232 30.69 7.10 1.19
N ILE A 233 30.07 7.00 0.02
CA ILE A 233 29.80 8.11 -0.90
C ILE A 233 28.31 8.10 -1.16
N SER A 234 27.68 9.27 -1.13
CA SER A 234 26.24 9.42 -1.34
C SER A 234 25.95 10.16 -2.63
N PHE A 235 25.05 9.60 -3.42
CA PHE A 235 24.37 10.28 -4.50
C PHE A 235 22.92 10.52 -4.08
N MET A 236 22.50 11.79 -4.07
CA MET A 236 21.16 12.18 -3.65
C MET A 236 20.49 13.00 -4.76
N PRO A 237 19.62 12.38 -5.58
CA PRO A 237 18.97 13.10 -6.66
C PRO A 237 17.99 14.13 -6.09
N PRO A 238 17.86 15.30 -6.73
CA PRO A 238 16.82 16.26 -6.39
C PRO A 238 15.44 15.72 -6.78
N SER A 239 14.40 16.19 -6.10
CA SER A 239 13.02 15.67 -6.25
C SER A 239 12.41 15.88 -7.64
N TYR A 240 12.95 16.80 -8.44
CA TYR A 240 12.51 17.03 -9.82
C TYR A 240 13.10 16.01 -10.82
N LEU A 241 14.08 15.21 -10.39
CA LEU A 241 14.74 14.22 -11.23
C LEU A 241 13.90 12.95 -11.32
N VAL A 242 13.04 12.91 -12.34
CA VAL A 242 12.08 11.83 -12.58
C VAL A 242 12.27 11.24 -13.97
N THR A 243 11.79 10.02 -14.19
CA THR A 243 11.73 9.42 -15.52
C THR A 243 10.30 9.10 -15.94
N GLY A 244 10.03 9.31 -17.23
CA GLY A 244 8.80 8.91 -17.91
C GLY A 244 8.94 7.65 -18.77
N ASP A 245 10.16 7.14 -18.95
CA ASP A 245 10.45 6.00 -19.82
C ASP A 245 11.35 4.96 -19.12
N VAL A 246 11.10 3.69 -19.43
CA VAL A 246 11.91 2.53 -19.04
C VAL A 246 13.22 2.43 -19.84
N GLN A 247 13.31 3.08 -21.00
CA GLN A 247 14.53 3.10 -21.82
C GLN A 247 15.57 4.12 -21.34
N THR A 248 15.17 5.07 -20.49
CA THR A 248 16.10 6.05 -19.92
C THR A 248 17.01 5.37 -18.92
N PHE A 249 18.32 5.51 -19.11
CA PHE A 249 19.34 5.05 -18.17
C PHE A 249 19.76 6.18 -17.25
N PHE A 250 19.99 5.85 -15.99
CA PHE A 250 20.64 6.70 -15.01
C PHE A 250 22.01 6.08 -14.72
N ASN A 251 23.07 6.73 -15.18
CA ASN A 251 24.44 6.22 -15.14
C ASN A 251 25.23 6.90 -14.03
N LEU A 252 25.80 6.11 -13.15
CA LEU A 252 26.71 6.52 -12.09
C LEU A 252 28.08 5.94 -12.34
N HIS A 253 29.11 6.76 -12.20
CA HIS A 253 30.50 6.34 -12.36
C HIS A 253 31.25 6.64 -11.08
N VAL A 254 31.69 5.57 -10.40
CA VAL A 254 32.51 5.68 -9.20
C VAL A 254 33.93 5.30 -9.50
N THR A 255 34.83 6.15 -9.02
CA THR A 255 36.26 5.95 -9.21
C THR A 255 36.87 5.28 -7.98
N PHE A 256 37.59 4.18 -8.20
CA PHE A 256 38.16 3.34 -7.14
C PHE A 256 39.55 2.82 -7.50
N ASN A 257 40.19 2.17 -6.52
CA ASN A 257 41.36 1.34 -6.71
C ASN A 257 41.19 0.00 -6.00
N TYR A 258 42.00 -1.00 -6.36
CA TYR A 258 42.07 -2.25 -5.60
C TYR A 258 43.50 -2.76 -5.52
N ASN A 259 43.80 -3.51 -4.45
CA ASN A 259 45.13 -4.07 -4.22
C ASN A 259 45.06 -5.59 -4.04
N SER A 260 45.39 -6.35 -5.09
CA SER A 260 45.38 -7.83 -5.02
C SER A 260 46.45 -8.40 -4.09
N SER A 261 47.51 -7.66 -3.75
CA SER A 261 48.58 -8.18 -2.89
C SER A 261 48.07 -8.47 -1.48
N ARG A 262 47.00 -7.78 -1.03
CA ARG A 262 46.32 -8.05 0.25
C ARG A 262 45.59 -9.40 0.28
N TRP A 263 45.33 -9.99 -0.89
CA TRP A 263 44.63 -11.27 -1.05
C TRP A 263 45.60 -12.45 -1.00
N VAL A 264 46.88 -12.23 -1.32
CA VAL A 264 47.89 -13.30 -1.32
C VAL A 264 48.24 -13.76 0.11
N SER A 265 47.95 -12.93 1.12
CA SER A 265 48.19 -13.24 2.54
C SER A 265 47.01 -13.93 3.27
N GLY A 266 45.85 -14.09 2.64
CA GLY A 266 44.67 -14.73 3.25
C GLY A 266 43.94 -15.62 2.24
N ASP A 267 43.60 -16.84 2.65
CA ASP A 267 42.94 -17.92 1.89
C ASP A 267 42.61 -17.67 0.41
N SER A 268 43.39 -18.34 -0.45
CA SER A 268 43.49 -18.24 -1.91
C SER A 268 42.25 -18.57 -2.76
N ILE A 269 41.06 -18.68 -2.16
CA ILE A 269 39.87 -19.25 -2.82
C ILE A 269 38.98 -18.17 -3.45
N LEU A 270 39.05 -16.93 -2.95
CA LEU A 270 38.31 -15.79 -3.47
C LEU A 270 39.26 -14.92 -4.29
N ARG A 271 39.61 -15.29 -5.51
CA ARG A 271 40.30 -14.38 -6.47
C ARG A 271 39.31 -13.56 -7.29
N ASP A 272 38.07 -13.48 -6.82
CA ASP A 272 37.01 -12.82 -7.53
C ASP A 272 37.20 -11.31 -7.40
N SER A 273 37.17 -10.62 -8.54
CA SER A 273 37.23 -9.18 -8.75
C SER A 273 36.77 -8.29 -7.59
N PRO A 274 37.35 -7.08 -7.42
CA PRO A 274 37.02 -6.19 -6.30
C PRO A 274 35.51 -5.88 -6.26
N ASN A 275 34.92 -5.94 -5.07
CA ASN A 275 33.49 -5.69 -4.88
C ASN A 275 33.23 -4.39 -4.12
N ILE A 276 32.04 -3.82 -4.31
CA ILE A 276 31.55 -2.63 -3.59
C ILE A 276 30.10 -2.88 -3.19
N TRP A 277 29.71 -2.43 -2.00
CA TRP A 277 28.33 -2.47 -1.56
C TRP A 277 27.55 -1.26 -2.08
N LEU A 278 26.31 -1.49 -2.44
CA LEU A 278 25.41 -0.49 -2.98
C LEU A 278 24.08 -0.55 -2.24
N LEU A 279 23.67 0.59 -1.68
CA LEU A 279 22.38 0.77 -1.03
C LEU A 279 21.51 1.68 -1.89
N VAL A 280 20.39 1.17 -2.36
CA VAL A 280 19.41 1.90 -3.18
C VAL A 280 18.19 2.21 -2.30
N TYR A 281 17.82 3.48 -2.20
CA TYR A 281 16.76 3.92 -1.28
C TYR A 281 16.01 5.16 -1.79
N ASP A 282 14.87 5.49 -1.20
CA ASP A 282 14.14 6.72 -1.49
C ASP A 282 14.78 7.91 -0.75
N PRO A 283 15.12 9.02 -1.46
CA PRO A 283 15.72 10.21 -0.84
C PRO A 283 14.89 10.86 0.28
N VAL A 284 13.59 10.57 0.38
CA VAL A 284 12.71 11.05 1.45
C VAL A 284 13.08 10.44 2.81
N ILE A 285 13.67 9.25 2.83
CA ILE A 285 14.11 8.56 4.05
C ILE A 285 15.64 8.63 4.15
N PRO A 286 16.21 9.04 5.30
CA PRO A 286 17.66 9.02 5.50
C PRO A 286 18.26 7.63 5.29
N ALA A 287 19.42 7.53 4.64
CA ALA A 287 20.07 6.25 4.29
C ALA A 287 20.22 5.29 5.48
N GLN A 288 20.64 5.79 6.64
CA GLN A 288 20.76 4.99 7.87
C GLN A 288 19.41 4.41 8.30
N GLN A 289 18.36 5.24 8.34
CA GLN A 289 17.02 4.79 8.71
C GLN A 289 16.49 3.78 7.69
N ALA A 290 16.74 4.01 6.40
CA ALA A 290 16.29 3.11 5.34
C ALA A 290 16.97 1.73 5.44
N TYR A 291 18.26 1.70 5.78
CA TYR A 291 19.01 0.48 6.07
C TYR A 291 18.49 -0.25 7.32
N GLU A 292 18.30 0.45 8.44
CA GLU A 292 17.85 -0.15 9.71
C GLU A 292 16.42 -0.68 9.64
N THR A 293 15.54 -0.04 8.86
CA THR A 293 14.14 -0.44 8.68
C THR A 293 13.93 -1.47 7.56
N GLY A 294 14.98 -1.78 6.78
CA GLY A 294 14.90 -2.71 5.65
C GLY A 294 14.09 -2.17 4.47
N THR A 295 13.91 -0.84 4.37
CA THR A 295 13.22 -0.19 3.23
C THR A 295 14.16 0.14 2.07
N ALA A 296 15.47 0.02 2.29
CA ALA A 296 16.50 0.13 1.26
C ALA A 296 16.91 -1.24 0.70
N GLY A 297 17.21 -1.30 -0.59
CA GLY A 297 17.82 -2.47 -1.24
C GLY A 297 19.33 -2.43 -1.10
N LEU A 298 19.92 -3.34 -0.31
CA LEU A 298 21.37 -3.53 -0.22
C LEU A 298 21.81 -4.64 -1.18
N THR A 299 22.81 -4.37 -2.01
CA THR A 299 23.38 -5.32 -2.94
C THR A 299 24.89 -5.20 -3.02
N LEU A 300 25.58 -6.30 -3.37
CA LEU A 300 27.01 -6.33 -3.61
C LEU A 300 27.23 -6.41 -5.13
N MET A 301 28.04 -5.49 -5.66
CA MET A 301 28.39 -5.49 -7.08
C MET A 301 29.89 -5.69 -7.27
N ASN A 302 30.25 -6.31 -8.39
CA ASN A 302 31.62 -6.39 -8.83
C ASN A 302 32.01 -5.05 -9.46
N ALA A 303 32.95 -4.35 -8.84
CA ALA A 303 33.42 -3.04 -9.29
C ALA A 303 34.27 -3.12 -10.56
N ASN A 304 34.85 -4.28 -10.88
CA ASN A 304 35.61 -4.52 -12.10
C ASN A 304 34.70 -4.99 -13.25
N GLY A 305 33.58 -4.31 -13.44
CA GLY A 305 32.58 -4.66 -14.43
C GLY A 305 31.65 -3.51 -14.75
N PHE A 306 30.87 -3.69 -15.80
CA PHE A 306 29.70 -2.86 -16.06
C PHE A 306 28.50 -3.47 -15.34
N THR A 307 27.96 -2.73 -14.37
CA THR A 307 26.81 -3.18 -13.58
C THR A 307 25.55 -2.50 -14.06
N THR A 308 24.54 -3.28 -14.44
CA THR A 308 23.19 -2.78 -14.71
C THR A 308 22.27 -3.15 -13.55
N ILE A 309 21.50 -2.18 -13.07
CA ILE A 309 20.56 -2.33 -11.97
C ILE A 309 19.17 -2.03 -12.51
N THR A 310 18.35 -3.06 -12.55
CA THR A 310 16.96 -2.94 -12.99
C THR A 310 16.08 -2.75 -11.76
N LEU A 311 15.34 -1.64 -11.71
CA LEU A 311 14.53 -1.22 -10.58
C LEU A 311 13.04 -1.46 -10.87
N THR A 312 12.29 -1.90 -9.87
CA THR A 312 10.81 -1.91 -9.89
C THR A 312 10.33 -1.04 -8.73
N PRO A 313 9.67 0.11 -8.99
CA PRO A 313 9.30 1.06 -7.94
C PRO A 313 7.95 0.69 -7.32
N ASN A 314 7.95 0.45 -6.01
CA ASN A 314 6.73 0.18 -5.23
C ASN A 314 6.46 1.36 -4.32
N TYR A 315 5.32 2.04 -4.49
CA TYR A 315 4.96 3.18 -3.66
C TYR A 315 4.24 2.72 -2.39
N MET A 316 4.87 2.96 -1.25
CA MET A 316 4.37 2.59 0.06
C MET A 316 3.72 3.78 0.76
N ARG A 317 2.47 3.60 1.20
CA ARG A 317 1.76 4.57 2.05
C ARG A 317 1.14 3.85 3.24
N ARG A 318 1.90 3.77 4.34
CA ARG A 318 1.40 3.28 5.64
C ARG A 318 0.92 4.44 6.52
N ARG A 319 0.11 4.14 7.53
CA ARG A 319 -0.55 5.15 8.39
C ARG A 319 0.44 6.02 9.17
N ASP A 320 1.50 5.42 9.68
CA ASP A 320 2.46 6.04 10.60
C ASP A 320 3.86 6.21 9.98
N SER A 321 3.99 6.02 8.66
CA SER A 321 5.26 6.19 7.94
C SER A 321 5.16 7.29 6.90
N THR A 322 6.27 7.98 6.64
CA THR A 322 6.37 8.87 5.49
C THR A 322 6.14 8.06 4.21
N PRO A 323 5.30 8.52 3.28
CA PRO A 323 5.16 7.85 1.99
C PRO A 323 6.48 7.86 1.23
N HIS A 324 6.86 6.72 0.67
CA HIS A 324 8.15 6.53 -0.01
C HIS A 324 8.05 5.42 -1.04
N TYR A 325 9.04 5.35 -1.93
CA TYR A 325 9.26 4.27 -2.87
C TYR A 325 10.20 3.22 -2.26
N GLU A 326 9.78 1.96 -2.30
CA GLU A 326 10.67 0.82 -2.14
C GLU A 326 11.07 0.34 -3.53
N TYR A 327 12.37 0.25 -3.80
CA TYR A 327 12.88 -0.17 -5.11
C TYR A 327 13.35 -1.62 -5.04
N ASP A 328 12.65 -2.52 -5.73
CA ASP A 328 13.15 -3.87 -5.93
C ASP A 328 14.24 -3.85 -7.01
N ALA A 329 15.48 -4.11 -6.62
CA ALA A 329 16.67 -3.93 -7.43
C ALA A 329 17.27 -5.27 -7.86
N GLN A 330 17.27 -5.53 -9.17
CA GLN A 330 17.93 -6.69 -9.78
C GLN A 330 19.28 -6.27 -10.36
N VAL A 331 20.35 -6.87 -9.85
CA VAL A 331 21.73 -6.55 -10.27
C VAL A 331 22.21 -7.57 -11.29
N ASN A 332 22.71 -7.05 -12.42
CA ASN A 332 23.42 -7.83 -13.41
C ASN A 332 24.77 -7.18 -13.67
N THR A 333 25.87 -7.94 -13.57
CA THR A 333 27.21 -7.40 -13.80
C THR A 333 27.92 -8.17 -14.89
N SER A 334 28.39 -7.44 -15.91
CA SER A 334 29.28 -7.98 -16.93
C SER A 334 30.73 -7.65 -16.55
N PRO A 335 31.58 -8.65 -16.28
CA PRO A 335 32.96 -8.40 -15.89
C PRO A 335 33.76 -7.78 -17.04
N MET A 336 34.56 -6.77 -16.74
CA MET A 336 35.51 -6.19 -17.69
C MET A 336 36.86 -6.89 -17.51
N LEU A 337 37.20 -7.78 -18.44
CA LEU A 337 38.40 -8.63 -18.35
C LEU A 337 39.69 -7.88 -18.71
N ASP A 338 39.59 -6.75 -19.40
CA ASP A 338 40.74 -6.04 -20.00
C ASP A 338 41.25 -4.85 -19.16
N VAL A 339 40.62 -4.53 -18.03
CA VAL A 339 40.99 -3.38 -17.20
C VAL A 339 41.95 -3.80 -16.08
N VAL A 340 43.22 -3.41 -16.18
CA VAL A 340 44.23 -3.67 -15.14
C VAL A 340 44.20 -2.53 -14.11
N CYS A 341 43.45 -2.78 -13.05
CA CYS A 341 43.08 -1.79 -12.04
C CYS A 341 43.78 -2.02 -10.68
N ASP A 342 44.74 -2.94 -10.69
CA ASP A 342 45.39 -3.47 -9.51
C ASP A 342 46.65 -2.69 -9.12
N VAL A 343 46.63 -2.02 -7.95
CA VAL A 343 47.85 -1.36 -7.45
C VAL A 343 48.97 -2.35 -7.09
N ALA A 344 48.70 -3.65 -6.95
CA ALA A 344 49.73 -4.66 -6.71
C ALA A 344 50.66 -4.85 -7.92
N THR A 345 50.12 -4.75 -9.14
CA THR A 345 50.88 -4.89 -10.39
C THR A 345 51.91 -3.76 -10.60
N ARG A 346 51.73 -2.63 -9.91
CA ARG A 346 52.68 -1.50 -9.83
C ARG A 346 54.06 -1.92 -9.31
N ASN A 347 54.12 -2.90 -8.41
CA ASN A 347 55.37 -3.37 -7.82
C ASN A 347 56.05 -4.47 -8.67
N MET A 348 55.32 -5.11 -9.58
CA MET A 348 55.89 -6.12 -10.49
C MET A 348 56.65 -5.49 -11.66
N SER A 349 56.22 -4.32 -12.18
CA SER A 349 56.91 -3.64 -13.29
C SER A 349 58.19 -2.90 -12.86
N SER A 350 58.41 -2.67 -11.56
CA SER A 350 59.63 -2.03 -11.05
C SER A 350 60.77 -3.02 -10.75
N ALA A 351 60.47 -4.33 -10.66
CA ALA A 351 61.45 -5.37 -10.35
C ALA A 351 62.14 -6.00 -11.58
N ASN A 352 61.63 -5.78 -12.80
CA ASN A 352 62.22 -6.32 -14.03
C ASN A 352 62.39 -5.23 -15.10
N LYS A 353 63.35 -4.34 -14.85
CA LYS A 353 63.66 -3.14 -15.64
C LYS A 353 64.51 -3.48 -16.88
N THR A 354 64.05 -4.37 -17.75
CA THR A 354 64.77 -4.72 -19.00
C THR A 354 63.93 -4.67 -20.28
N VAL A 355 62.65 -4.30 -20.22
CA VAL A 355 61.86 -4.03 -21.43
C VAL A 355 61.42 -2.58 -21.45
N LYS A 356 62.12 -1.76 -22.24
CA LYS A 356 61.68 -0.41 -22.63
C LYS A 356 60.66 -0.55 -23.77
N THR A 357 59.40 -0.78 -23.45
CA THR A 357 58.31 -0.34 -24.34
C THR A 357 57.87 1.06 -23.90
N PRO A 358 57.65 2.03 -24.81
CA PRO A 358 57.31 3.41 -24.44
C PRO A 358 55.85 3.62 -23.99
N GLU A 359 55.05 2.56 -23.91
CA GLU A 359 53.61 2.65 -23.63
C GLU A 359 53.27 1.67 -22.49
N SER A 360 52.36 2.05 -21.59
CA SER A 360 51.68 1.22 -20.58
C SER A 360 52.36 0.93 -19.22
N ASN A 361 52.82 1.96 -18.48
CA ASN A 361 53.01 1.86 -17.02
C ASN A 361 52.33 3.02 -16.26
N ALA A 362 51.30 3.63 -16.85
CA ALA A 362 50.46 4.61 -16.16
C ALA A 362 49.37 3.86 -15.40
N TYR A 363 49.47 3.84 -14.06
CA TYR A 363 48.34 3.52 -13.20
C TYR A 363 47.18 4.46 -13.55
N ALA A 364 46.05 3.91 -13.98
CA ALA A 364 44.83 4.65 -14.21
C ALA A 364 43.82 4.31 -13.10
N PRO A 365 43.13 5.31 -12.53
CA PRO A 365 42.05 5.04 -11.60
C PRO A 365 40.92 4.29 -12.30
N CYS A 366 40.25 3.42 -11.56
CA CYS A 366 39.23 2.52 -12.11
C CYS A 366 37.88 3.17 -12.02
N ASN A 367 37.08 3.08 -13.09
CA ASN A 367 35.71 3.54 -13.05
C ASN A 367 34.79 2.32 -13.03
N ALA A 368 33.90 2.27 -12.05
CA ALA A 368 32.78 1.33 -11.98
C ALA A 368 31.56 2.03 -12.58
N PRO A 369 31.21 1.76 -13.85
CA PRO A 369 29.97 2.24 -14.43
C PRO A 369 28.79 1.42 -13.92
N ILE A 370 27.80 2.12 -13.36
CA ILE A 370 26.58 1.57 -12.78
C ILE A 370 25.40 2.20 -13.52
N ALA A 371 24.70 1.42 -14.32
CA ALA A 371 23.55 1.88 -15.10
C ALA A 371 22.25 1.40 -14.45
N PHE A 372 21.45 2.33 -13.95
CA PHE A 372 20.12 2.09 -13.43
C PHE A 372 19.08 2.25 -14.54
N ARG A 373 18.04 1.42 -14.51
CA ARG A 373 16.87 1.53 -15.37
C ARG A 373 15.65 0.99 -14.66
N PHE A 374 14.46 1.38 -15.09
CA PHE A 374 13.22 0.78 -14.59
C PHE A 374 12.81 -0.45 -15.42
N ALA A 375 12.41 -1.54 -14.77
CA ALA A 375 11.83 -2.70 -15.45
C ALA A 375 10.50 -2.35 -16.11
N ASN A 376 9.67 -1.63 -15.35
CA ASN A 376 8.39 -1.10 -15.76
C ASN A 376 8.13 0.19 -14.97
N LEU A 377 7.19 0.98 -15.46
CA LEU A 377 6.66 2.16 -14.77
C LEU A 377 5.25 1.83 -14.27
N GLU A 378 5.09 0.71 -13.58
CA GLU A 378 3.85 0.37 -12.88
C GLU A 378 4.01 0.72 -11.41
N ARG A 379 3.24 1.70 -10.94
CA ARG A 379 3.23 2.07 -9.53
C ARG A 379 2.33 1.08 -8.79
N GLN A 380 2.93 0.17 -8.04
CA GLN A 380 2.17 -0.55 -7.03
C GLN A 380 2.01 0.36 -5.82
N THR A 381 0.79 0.84 -5.61
CA THR A 381 0.44 1.62 -4.41
C THR A 381 -0.10 0.66 -3.37
N ALA A 382 0.69 0.41 -2.33
CA ALA A 382 0.26 -0.30 -1.15
C ALA A 382 -0.33 0.69 -0.14
N THR A 383 -1.63 0.58 0.12
CA THR A 383 -2.34 1.43 1.07
C THR A 383 -2.94 0.60 2.19
N GLU A 384 -2.74 1.05 3.43
CA GLU A 384 -3.44 0.47 4.57
C GLU A 384 -4.87 1.03 4.62
N ARG A 385 -5.86 0.13 4.61
CA ARG A 385 -7.26 0.48 4.76
C ARG A 385 -7.96 -0.50 5.72
N PRO A 386 -9.09 -0.11 6.33
CA PRO A 386 -9.90 -1.06 7.08
C PRO A 386 -10.33 -2.21 6.17
N ALA A 387 -10.37 -3.43 6.71
CA ALA A 387 -10.68 -4.63 5.94
C ALA A 387 -12.09 -4.58 5.33
N MET A 388 -13.02 -3.93 6.03
CA MET A 388 -14.37 -3.67 5.54
C MET A 388 -14.70 -2.18 5.65
N GLN A 389 -15.07 -1.55 4.54
CA GLN A 389 -15.57 -0.18 4.54
C GLN A 389 -17.10 -0.16 4.66
N TRP A 390 -17.65 1.01 4.98
CA TRP A 390 -19.11 1.22 5.03
C TRP A 390 -19.81 0.71 3.75
N GLY A 391 -19.24 0.96 2.58
CA GLY A 391 -19.77 0.48 1.30
C GLY A 391 -19.86 -1.05 1.24
N ASP A 392 -18.80 -1.74 1.65
CA ASP A 392 -18.74 -3.21 1.68
C ASP A 392 -19.80 -3.79 2.62
N ILE A 393 -20.00 -3.17 3.78
CA ILE A 393 -20.98 -3.60 4.77
C ILE A 393 -22.41 -3.38 4.27
N VAL A 394 -22.70 -2.24 3.65
CA VAL A 394 -24.02 -1.98 3.05
C VAL A 394 -24.35 -2.99 1.95
N MET A 395 -23.38 -3.33 1.11
CA MET A 395 -23.57 -4.37 0.08
C MET A 395 -23.87 -5.73 0.73
N SER A 396 -23.13 -6.11 1.77
CA SER A 396 -23.36 -7.35 2.53
C SER A 396 -24.75 -7.37 3.20
N VAL A 397 -25.16 -6.28 3.86
CA VAL A 397 -26.51 -6.14 4.44
C VAL A 397 -27.58 -6.33 3.37
N GLY A 398 -27.39 -5.74 2.18
CA GLY A 398 -28.31 -5.88 1.05
C GLY A 398 -28.47 -7.34 0.60
N SER A 399 -27.36 -8.07 0.44
CA SER A 399 -27.38 -9.47 -0.02
C SER A 399 -28.05 -10.39 1.00
N TYR A 400 -27.70 -10.25 2.29
CA TYR A 400 -28.30 -11.09 3.34
C TYR A 400 -29.77 -10.74 3.59
N PHE A 401 -30.18 -9.49 3.44
CA PHE A 401 -31.57 -9.09 3.55
C PHE A 401 -32.42 -9.73 2.45
N ALA A 402 -31.93 -9.70 1.20
CA ALA A 402 -32.58 -10.37 0.08
C ALA A 402 -32.68 -11.89 0.30
N LEU A 403 -31.62 -12.51 0.82
CA LEU A 403 -31.61 -13.94 1.16
C LEU A 403 -32.66 -14.28 2.22
N VAL A 404 -32.71 -13.53 3.33
CA VAL A 404 -33.69 -13.72 4.39
C VAL A 404 -35.11 -13.56 3.87
N GLN A 405 -35.36 -12.54 3.04
CA GLN A 405 -36.67 -12.34 2.41
C GLN A 405 -37.04 -13.53 1.54
N PHE A 406 -36.13 -14.02 0.69
CA PHE A 406 -36.38 -15.19 -0.16
C PHE A 406 -36.70 -16.45 0.67
N VAL A 407 -35.92 -16.70 1.71
CA VAL A 407 -36.11 -17.84 2.61
C VAL A 407 -37.45 -17.76 3.35
N CYS A 408 -37.83 -16.58 3.85
CA CYS A 408 -39.13 -16.38 4.50
C CYS A 408 -40.30 -16.56 3.52
N TRP A 409 -40.15 -16.14 2.26
CA TRP A 409 -41.12 -16.42 1.20
C TRP A 409 -41.29 -17.94 0.99
N VAL A 410 -40.18 -18.67 0.82
CA VAL A 410 -40.20 -20.13 0.62
C VAL A 410 -40.84 -20.85 1.80
N PHE A 411 -40.44 -20.54 3.05
CA PHE A 411 -41.05 -21.16 4.23
C PHE A 411 -42.53 -20.79 4.40
N SER A 412 -42.92 -19.55 4.08
CA SER A 412 -44.33 -19.15 4.10
C SER A 412 -45.17 -19.88 3.03
N GLY A 413 -44.55 -20.25 1.91
CA GLY A 413 -45.15 -21.05 0.85
C GLY A 413 -45.25 -22.55 1.20
N LEU A 414 -44.14 -23.14 1.66
CA LEU A 414 -44.01 -24.57 1.97
C LEU A 414 -44.74 -24.99 3.24
N ALA A 415 -44.73 -24.18 4.30
CA ALA A 415 -45.40 -24.49 5.55
C ALA A 415 -46.93 -24.64 5.40
N TRP A 416 -47.49 -24.31 4.23
CA TRP A 416 -48.93 -24.33 3.97
C TRP A 416 -49.32 -24.84 2.58
N SER A 417 -48.38 -25.37 1.78
CA SER A 417 -48.68 -26.26 0.66
C SER A 417 -48.89 -27.72 1.11
N GLY A 418 -48.45 -28.05 2.33
CA GLY A 418 -48.78 -29.28 3.04
C GLY A 418 -49.89 -29.06 4.06
N ALA A 419 -51.14 -28.92 3.59
CA ALA A 419 -52.33 -29.13 4.41
C ALA A 419 -53.23 -30.10 3.63
N ILE A 420 -52.97 -31.38 3.87
CA ILE A 420 -54.00 -32.43 3.93
C ILE A 420 -54.86 -32.14 5.16
#